data_AF-A0A191Z1C3-F1
#
_entry.id   AF-A0A191Z1C3-F1
#
_cell.length_a   1.000
_cell.length_b   1.000
_cell.length_c   1.000
_cell.angle_alpha   90.00
_cell.angle_beta   90.00
_cell.angle_gamma   90.00
#
_symmetry.space_group_name_H-M   'P 1'
#
loop_
_entity.id
_entity.type
_entity.pdbx_description
1 polymer ?
#
loop_
_entity_poly.entity_id
_entity_poly.type
_entity_poly.pdbx_seq_one_letter_code
_entity_poly.pdbx_strand_id
1 'polypeptide(L)'
;MRSTITASLLITLMTIGNAYAASSACPAVSDIIQVKDEQEGGYEYFAPGPDKRVWVGSNPYAEEHHIETFEFTGGLYRDISSEGNKFVVSCDYEGEEFLAFTRLTLYSFNDWKPATHTLWKREVNKQALLNNKNAQHVETCTSKDQEKCVFEYSSLSAAPSKK
;
A
#
# COMPACT_ATOMS: atom_id res chain seq x y z
N MET A 1 47.51 -43.57 34.42
CA MET A 1 46.42 -42.61 34.68
C MET A 1 45.48 -42.62 33.49
N ARG A 2 44.19 -42.93 33.70
CA ARG A 2 43.15 -42.90 32.66
C ARG A 2 42.49 -41.53 32.70
N SER A 3 42.64 -40.72 31.66
CA SER A 3 41.89 -39.47 31.50
C SER A 3 40.75 -39.70 30.52
N THR A 4 39.53 -39.74 31.03
CA THR A 4 38.29 -39.71 30.24
C THR A 4 37.99 -38.27 29.85
N ILE A 5 38.01 -37.98 28.55
CA ILE A 5 37.60 -36.68 28.00
C ILE A 5 36.09 -36.75 27.76
N THR A 6 35.31 -36.08 28.60
CA THR A 6 33.89 -35.83 28.38
C THR A 6 33.73 -34.70 27.36
N ALA A 7 33.27 -35.03 26.15
CA ALA A 7 32.87 -34.07 25.14
C ALA A 7 31.43 -33.61 25.42
N SER A 8 31.27 -32.37 25.88
CA SER A 8 29.96 -31.73 26.07
C SER A 8 29.45 -31.21 24.73
N LEU A 9 28.35 -31.78 24.25
CA LEU A 9 27.63 -31.37 23.05
C LEU A 9 26.81 -30.10 23.37
N LEU A 10 27.27 -28.94 22.89
CA LEU A 10 26.51 -27.68 22.92
C LEU A 10 25.58 -27.65 21.70
N ILE A 11 24.29 -27.92 21.92
CA ILE A 11 23.24 -27.74 20.93
C ILE A 11 22.82 -26.27 20.96
N THR A 12 23.38 -25.45 20.06
CA THR A 12 22.86 -24.12 19.76
C THR A 12 21.52 -24.29 19.02
N LEU A 13 20.40 -24.15 19.75
CA LEU A 13 19.11 -23.91 19.13
C LEU A 13 19.15 -22.52 18.47
N MET A 14 19.32 -22.48 17.15
CA MET A 14 18.99 -21.30 16.37
C MET A 14 17.47 -21.16 16.38
N THR A 15 16.95 -20.23 17.18
CA THR A 15 15.57 -19.78 17.04
C THR A 15 15.46 -19.08 15.69
N ILE A 16 14.90 -19.77 14.70
CA ILE A 16 14.43 -19.15 13.46
C ILE A 16 13.27 -18.24 13.88
N GLY A 17 13.57 -16.99 14.20
CA GLY A 17 12.56 -15.99 14.51
C GLY A 17 11.64 -15.86 13.31
N ASN A 18 10.34 -15.99 13.52
CA ASN A 18 9.34 -15.65 12.52
C ASN A 18 9.65 -14.24 12.02
N ALA A 19 9.97 -14.08 10.74
CA ALA A 19 10.09 -12.78 10.13
C ALA A 19 8.75 -12.05 10.37
N TYR A 20 8.75 -11.06 11.25
CA TYR A 20 7.55 -10.24 11.48
C TYR A 20 7.18 -9.60 10.15
N ALA A 21 6.00 -9.91 9.63
CA ALA A 21 5.47 -9.17 8.49
C ALA A 21 5.32 -7.71 8.92
N ALA A 22 5.90 -6.79 8.15
CA ALA A 22 5.70 -5.36 8.39
C ALA A 22 4.23 -5.02 8.07
N SER A 23 3.66 -4.08 8.82
CA SER A 23 2.32 -3.57 8.55
C SER A 23 2.39 -2.15 8.00
N SER A 24 1.43 -1.80 7.15
CA SER A 24 1.23 -0.45 6.64
C SER A 24 -0.25 -0.15 6.54
N ALA A 25 -0.57 1.14 6.56
CA ALA A 25 -1.88 1.69 6.30
C ALA A 25 -1.80 2.69 5.14
N CYS A 26 -2.97 3.14 4.68
CA CYS A 26 -3.07 4.35 3.88
C CYS A 26 -2.63 5.57 4.70
N PRO A 27 -1.98 6.58 4.09
CA PRO A 27 -1.54 7.78 4.81
C PRO A 27 -2.71 8.59 5.36
N ALA A 28 -2.55 9.24 6.51
CA ALA A 28 -3.55 10.19 7.02
C ALA A 28 -3.61 11.42 6.10
N VAL A 29 -4.78 12.05 5.97
CA VAL A 29 -4.95 13.25 5.14
C VAL A 29 -4.00 14.37 5.55
N SER A 30 -3.74 14.52 6.85
CA SER A 30 -2.80 15.48 7.41
C SER A 30 -1.34 15.29 6.96
N ASP A 31 -0.99 14.11 6.47
CA ASP A 31 0.35 13.78 6.00
C ASP A 31 0.48 13.94 4.46
N ILE A 32 -0.62 14.26 3.78
CA ILE A 32 -0.65 14.45 2.33
C ILE A 32 -0.18 15.86 2.00
N ILE A 33 0.82 15.95 1.14
CA ILE A 33 1.34 17.18 0.58
C ILE A 33 0.81 17.32 -0.84
N GLN A 34 0.19 18.45 -1.14
CA GLN A 34 -0.27 18.84 -2.47
C GLN A 34 0.77 19.77 -3.13
N VAL A 35 1.11 19.50 -4.38
CA VAL A 35 2.07 20.30 -5.18
C VAL A 35 1.47 20.56 -6.55
N LYS A 36 1.53 21.80 -7.03
CA LYS A 36 0.99 22.16 -8.33
C LYS A 36 1.74 21.45 -9.46
N ASP A 37 1.00 20.86 -10.39
CA ASP A 37 1.57 20.26 -11.59
C ASP A 37 1.66 21.33 -12.70
N GLU A 38 2.87 21.78 -12.98
CA GLU A 38 3.13 22.80 -14.01
C GLU A 38 3.09 22.25 -15.44
N GLN A 39 3.05 20.92 -15.62
CA GLN A 39 3.02 20.28 -16.94
C GLN A 39 1.60 19.95 -17.40
N GLU A 40 0.81 19.31 -16.53
CA GLU A 40 -0.54 18.85 -16.86
C GLU A 40 -1.65 19.77 -16.31
N GLY A 41 -1.30 20.71 -15.42
CA GLY A 41 -2.27 21.45 -14.63
C GLY A 41 -2.80 20.62 -13.46
N GLY A 42 -3.60 21.25 -12.59
CA GLY A 42 -4.05 20.61 -11.37
C GLY A 42 -2.91 20.36 -10.38
N TYR A 43 -2.92 19.20 -9.72
CA TYR A 43 -2.02 18.92 -8.60
C TYR A 43 -1.55 17.46 -8.52
N GLU A 44 -0.30 17.30 -8.08
CA GLU A 44 0.29 16.06 -7.59
C GLU A 44 0.17 15.98 -6.06
N TYR A 45 0.10 14.77 -5.53
CA TYR A 45 -0.06 14.47 -4.12
C TYR A 45 1.01 13.47 -3.66
N PHE A 46 1.59 13.73 -2.51
CA PHE A 46 2.67 12.93 -1.92
C PHE A 46 2.40 12.67 -0.46
N ALA A 47 2.73 11.47 0.04
CA ALA A 47 2.71 11.19 1.47
C ALA A 47 3.82 10.20 1.85
N PRO A 48 4.34 10.27 3.08
CA PRO A 48 5.35 9.33 3.56
C PRO A 48 4.80 7.90 3.59
N GLY A 49 5.60 6.95 3.11
CA GLY A 49 5.31 5.53 3.13
C GLY A 49 6.37 4.71 3.88
N PRO A 50 6.15 3.39 4.01
CA PRO A 50 7.11 2.49 4.62
C PRO A 50 8.48 2.50 3.90
N ASP A 51 9.55 2.19 4.63
CA ASP A 51 10.93 2.10 4.12
C ASP A 51 11.38 3.33 3.29
N LYS A 52 10.96 4.52 3.70
CA LYS A 52 11.24 5.80 3.01
C LYS A 52 10.70 5.86 1.58
N ARG A 53 9.74 4.99 1.24
CA ARG A 53 8.94 5.12 0.02
C ARG A 53 7.96 6.28 0.16
N VAL A 54 7.39 6.67 -0.96
CA VAL A 54 6.45 7.79 -1.06
C VAL A 54 5.22 7.28 -1.77
N TRP A 55 4.06 7.54 -1.18
CA TRP A 55 2.77 7.40 -1.85
C TRP A 55 2.62 8.54 -2.85
N VAL A 56 2.17 8.24 -4.06
CA VAL A 56 2.05 9.22 -5.13
C VAL A 56 0.68 9.17 -5.78
N GLY A 57 0.14 10.33 -6.14
CA GLY A 57 -1.10 10.46 -6.90
C GLY A 57 -1.14 11.79 -7.63
N SER A 58 -2.04 11.93 -8.58
CA SER A 58 -2.27 13.18 -9.29
C SER A 58 -3.73 13.34 -9.65
N ASN A 59 -4.17 14.59 -9.77
CA ASN A 59 -5.46 14.95 -10.31
C ASN A 59 -5.31 16.24 -11.14
N PRO A 60 -5.39 16.16 -12.48
CA PRO A 60 -5.18 17.31 -13.36
C PRO A 60 -6.32 18.34 -13.30
N TYR A 61 -7.41 18.02 -12.59
CA TYR A 61 -8.57 18.90 -12.40
C TYR A 61 -8.69 19.43 -10.97
N ALA A 62 -7.73 19.12 -10.09
CA ALA A 62 -7.77 19.58 -8.72
C ALA A 62 -7.50 21.08 -8.60
N GLU A 63 -8.11 21.69 -7.61
CA GLU A 63 -7.87 23.07 -7.18
C GLU A 63 -7.13 23.08 -5.84
N GLU A 64 -6.55 24.23 -5.47
CA GLU A 64 -5.70 24.35 -4.28
C GLU A 64 -6.46 24.00 -2.99
N HIS A 65 -7.73 24.42 -2.88
CA HIS A 65 -8.54 24.22 -1.68
C HIS A 65 -9.13 22.81 -1.56
N HIS A 66 -9.06 21.98 -2.61
CA HIS A 66 -9.72 20.67 -2.61
C HIS A 66 -9.21 19.74 -1.50
N ILE A 67 -7.90 19.76 -1.22
CA ILE A 67 -7.28 18.91 -0.18
C ILE A 67 -7.86 19.16 1.22
N GLU A 68 -8.34 20.37 1.49
CA GLU A 68 -8.86 20.76 2.81
C GLU A 68 -10.10 19.95 3.21
N THR A 69 -10.78 19.36 2.23
CA THR A 69 -12.02 18.59 2.43
C THR A 69 -11.83 17.08 2.30
N PHE A 70 -10.61 16.60 2.02
CA PHE A 70 -10.38 15.19 1.75
C PHE A 70 -10.71 14.31 2.95
N GLU A 71 -11.47 13.26 2.69
CA GLU A 71 -11.68 12.12 3.57
C GLU A 71 -11.13 10.86 2.92
N PHE A 72 -10.56 9.96 3.73
CA PHE A 72 -10.27 8.61 3.27
C PHE A 72 -11.57 7.84 2.99
N THR A 73 -11.69 7.26 1.80
CA THR A 73 -12.90 6.52 1.38
C THR A 73 -12.65 5.04 1.12
N GLY A 74 -11.39 4.62 0.95
CA GLY A 74 -11.07 3.21 0.89
C GLY A 74 -9.67 2.86 0.38
N GLY A 75 -9.38 1.56 0.39
CA GLY A 75 -8.15 0.98 -0.12
C GLY A 75 -8.42 -0.05 -1.22
N LEU A 76 -7.47 -0.19 -2.13
CA LEU A 76 -7.50 -1.14 -3.24
C LEU A 76 -6.14 -1.81 -3.38
N TYR A 77 -6.10 -3.12 -3.22
CA TYR A 77 -4.95 -3.95 -3.58
C TYR A 77 -5.17 -4.59 -4.96
N ARG A 78 -4.12 -4.60 -5.77
CA ARG A 78 -4.06 -5.33 -7.04
C ARG A 78 -2.72 -6.03 -7.19
N ASP A 79 -2.72 -7.29 -7.57
CA ASP A 79 -1.50 -7.99 -7.99
C ASP A 79 -0.85 -7.35 -9.21
N ILE A 80 -1.64 -6.77 -10.13
CA ILE A 80 -1.19 -6.03 -11.31
C ILE A 80 -2.01 -4.74 -11.51
N SER A 81 -1.38 -3.57 -11.58
CA SER A 81 -2.03 -2.28 -11.94
C SER A 81 -2.33 -2.18 -13.43
N SER A 82 -3.14 -1.20 -13.83
CA SER A 82 -3.44 -0.93 -15.25
C SER A 82 -2.19 -0.62 -16.08
N GLU A 83 -1.13 -0.13 -15.44
CA GLU A 83 0.16 0.19 -16.08
C GLU A 83 1.10 -1.03 -16.11
N GLY A 84 0.67 -2.16 -15.54
CA GLY A 84 1.47 -3.39 -15.44
C GLY A 84 2.37 -3.48 -14.21
N ASN A 85 2.25 -2.54 -13.26
CA ASN A 85 3.03 -2.57 -12.02
C ASN A 85 2.51 -3.67 -11.09
N LYS A 86 3.41 -4.36 -10.38
CA LYS A 86 3.05 -5.51 -9.53
C LYS A 86 2.83 -5.13 -8.07
N PHE A 87 1.90 -5.83 -7.43
CA PHE A 87 1.59 -5.79 -5.99
C PHE A 87 1.40 -4.36 -5.47
N VAL A 88 0.31 -3.76 -5.93
CA VAL A 88 0.04 -2.33 -5.81
C VAL A 88 -1.08 -2.10 -4.82
N VAL A 89 -0.85 -1.18 -3.88
CA VAL A 89 -1.91 -0.66 -3.02
C VAL A 89 -2.20 0.78 -3.42
N SER A 90 -3.47 1.08 -3.56
CA SER A 90 -4.00 2.42 -3.82
C SER A 90 -4.95 2.81 -2.70
N CYS A 91 -4.92 4.06 -2.28
CA CYS A 91 -5.72 4.66 -1.22
C CYS A 91 -6.53 5.80 -1.83
N ASP A 92 -7.84 5.74 -1.66
CA ASP A 92 -8.81 6.68 -2.22
C ASP A 92 -9.17 7.75 -1.21
N TYR A 93 -9.14 9.00 -1.67
CA TYR A 93 -9.54 10.18 -0.93
C TYR A 93 -10.50 11.00 -1.76
N GLU A 94 -11.62 11.39 -1.17
CA GLU A 94 -12.65 12.20 -1.80
C GLU A 94 -12.97 13.39 -0.90
N GLY A 95 -13.12 14.56 -1.49
CA GLY A 95 -13.59 15.78 -0.87
C GLY A 95 -15.05 16.07 -1.19
N GLU A 96 -15.51 17.24 -0.79
CA GLU A 96 -16.93 17.62 -0.94
C GLU A 96 -17.31 17.92 -2.40
N GLU A 97 -16.37 18.44 -3.19
CA GLU A 97 -16.58 18.77 -4.60
C GLU A 97 -16.32 17.58 -5.52
N PHE A 98 -17.04 17.52 -6.64
CA PHE A 98 -16.95 16.41 -7.60
C PHE A 98 -15.52 16.16 -8.14
N LEU A 99 -14.71 17.21 -8.28
CA LEU A 99 -13.33 17.12 -8.75
C LEU A 99 -12.30 17.07 -7.61
N ALA A 100 -12.75 17.20 -6.35
CA ALA A 100 -11.90 17.08 -5.17
C ALA A 100 -11.70 15.60 -4.87
N PHE A 101 -10.77 14.95 -5.56
CA PHE A 101 -10.38 13.58 -5.22
C PHE A 101 -8.92 13.32 -5.56
N THR A 102 -8.34 12.31 -4.92
CA THR A 102 -7.04 11.77 -5.32
C THR A 102 -6.94 10.30 -4.97
N ARG A 103 -6.11 9.58 -5.73
CA ARG A 103 -5.73 8.19 -5.43
C ARG A 103 -4.22 8.12 -5.22
N LEU A 104 -3.81 7.96 -3.97
CA LEU A 104 -2.42 7.76 -3.61
C LEU A 104 -2.04 6.29 -3.77
N THR A 105 -0.97 6.01 -4.50
CA THR A 105 -0.54 4.65 -4.82
C THR A 105 0.89 4.40 -4.38
N LEU A 106 1.13 3.21 -3.83
CA LEU A 106 2.46 2.69 -3.53
C LEU A 106 2.56 1.26 -4.09
N TYR A 107 3.73 0.98 -4.65
CA TYR A 107 3.96 -0.21 -5.45
C TYR A 107 4.83 -1.22 -4.70
N SER A 108 4.81 -2.47 -5.18
CA SER A 108 5.83 -3.47 -4.85
C SER A 108 5.74 -4.08 -3.45
N PHE A 109 4.54 -4.22 -2.88
CA PHE A 109 4.30 -4.93 -1.60
C PHE A 109 4.33 -6.46 -1.77
N ASN A 110 5.49 -7.08 -1.61
CA ASN A 110 5.61 -8.54 -1.73
C ASN A 110 4.87 -9.24 -0.57
N ASP A 111 4.25 -10.38 -0.89
CA ASP A 111 3.48 -11.20 0.05
C ASP A 111 2.39 -10.41 0.79
N TRP A 112 1.78 -9.46 0.09
CA TRP A 112 0.68 -8.66 0.61
C TRP A 112 -0.46 -9.56 1.11
N LYS A 113 -1.01 -9.19 2.27
CA LYS A 113 -2.25 -9.77 2.80
C LYS A 113 -2.96 -8.78 3.73
N PRO A 114 -4.27 -8.94 3.95
CA PRO A 114 -4.98 -8.18 4.97
C PRO A 114 -4.38 -8.42 6.36
N ALA A 115 -4.27 -7.37 7.18
CA ALA A 115 -3.94 -7.54 8.58
C ALA A 115 -5.12 -8.16 9.35
N THR A 116 -4.88 -8.70 10.54
CA THR A 116 -5.94 -9.32 11.34
C THR A 116 -7.01 -8.27 11.73
N HIS A 117 -8.29 -8.65 11.73
CA HIS A 117 -9.43 -7.78 12.09
C HIS A 117 -9.68 -6.57 11.17
N THR A 118 -9.21 -6.65 9.92
CA THR A 118 -9.47 -5.64 8.88
C THR A 118 -10.64 -6.04 7.97
N LEU A 119 -11.07 -5.13 7.10
CA LEU A 119 -12.27 -5.25 6.28
C LEU A 119 -11.97 -5.39 4.77
N TRP A 120 -10.76 -5.84 4.43
CA TRP A 120 -10.41 -6.20 3.06
C TRP A 120 -11.27 -7.36 2.57
N LYS A 121 -11.80 -7.22 1.35
CA LYS A 121 -12.64 -8.23 0.69
C LYS A 121 -12.06 -8.55 -0.67
N ARG A 122 -11.92 -9.84 -0.95
CA ARG A 122 -11.55 -10.32 -2.29
C ARG A 122 -12.68 -10.07 -3.28
N GLU A 123 -12.33 -9.42 -4.39
CA GLU A 123 -13.24 -9.15 -5.47
C GLU A 123 -13.23 -10.32 -6.46
N VAL A 124 -14.16 -11.25 -6.29
CA VAL A 124 -14.19 -12.53 -7.02
C VAL A 124 -14.73 -12.41 -8.46
N ASN A 125 -15.42 -11.31 -8.78
CA ASN A 125 -16.14 -11.12 -10.06
C ASN A 125 -15.91 -9.75 -10.75
N LYS A 126 -14.97 -8.93 -10.27
CA LYS A 126 -14.76 -7.56 -10.81
C LYS A 126 -13.67 -7.44 -11.88
N GLN A 127 -13.26 -8.54 -12.51
CA GLN A 127 -12.43 -8.50 -13.72
C GLN A 127 -13.10 -7.71 -14.86
N ALA A 128 -14.44 -7.55 -14.83
CA ALA A 128 -15.21 -6.77 -15.79
C ALA A 128 -15.38 -5.26 -15.42
N LEU A 129 -15.13 -4.87 -14.16
CA LEU A 129 -15.30 -3.48 -13.68
C LEU A 129 -13.99 -2.68 -13.64
N LEU A 130 -12.86 -3.39 -13.58
CA LEU A 130 -11.54 -2.80 -13.77
C LEU A 130 -11.21 -2.93 -15.25
N ASN A 131 -10.84 -1.83 -15.92
CA ASN A 131 -10.35 -1.83 -17.32
C ASN A 131 -9.03 -2.62 -17.51
N ASN A 132 -8.69 -3.52 -16.59
CA ASN A 132 -7.46 -4.25 -16.53
C ASN A 132 -7.72 -5.76 -16.50
N LYS A 133 -7.68 -6.38 -17.68
CA LYS A 133 -7.85 -7.84 -17.87
C LYS A 133 -6.72 -8.69 -17.27
N ASN A 134 -5.68 -8.05 -16.73
CA ASN A 134 -4.46 -8.74 -16.30
C ASN A 134 -4.40 -8.99 -14.79
N ALA A 135 -5.17 -8.25 -13.97
CA ALA A 135 -5.18 -8.45 -12.52
C ALA A 135 -5.97 -9.72 -12.17
N GLN A 136 -5.33 -10.67 -11.49
CA GLN A 136 -5.97 -11.92 -11.07
C GLN A 136 -6.41 -11.89 -9.61
N HIS A 137 -5.77 -11.04 -8.81
CA HIS A 137 -6.06 -10.87 -7.39
C HIS A 137 -6.28 -9.40 -7.09
N VAL A 138 -7.52 -9.09 -6.71
CA VAL A 138 -7.96 -7.77 -6.31
C VAL A 138 -8.65 -7.86 -4.96
N GLU A 139 -8.29 -6.97 -4.05
CA GLU A 139 -9.03 -6.79 -2.79
C GLU A 139 -9.36 -5.33 -2.56
N THR A 140 -10.53 -5.06 -1.99
CA THR A 140 -10.99 -3.72 -1.66
C THR A 140 -11.29 -3.60 -0.17
N CYS A 141 -11.00 -2.44 0.40
CA CYS A 141 -11.44 -2.05 1.74
C CYS A 141 -12.27 -0.77 1.60
N THR A 142 -13.59 -0.85 1.81
CA THR A 142 -14.51 0.29 1.64
C THR A 142 -14.86 0.96 2.98
N SER A 143 -13.99 0.80 3.98
CA SER A 143 -14.16 1.42 5.29
C SER A 143 -13.60 2.83 5.24
N LYS A 144 -14.31 3.80 5.82
CA LYS A 144 -13.77 5.15 6.08
C LYS A 144 -12.79 5.18 7.25
N ASP A 145 -12.81 4.15 8.09
CA ASP A 145 -11.81 3.95 9.15
C ASP A 145 -10.56 3.29 8.56
N GLN A 146 -9.44 4.04 8.50
CA GLN A 146 -8.15 3.60 7.97
C GLN A 146 -7.58 2.39 8.70
N GLU A 147 -7.85 2.23 10.01
CA GLU A 147 -7.38 1.08 10.78
C GLU A 147 -8.01 -0.23 10.28
N LYS A 148 -9.21 -0.16 9.70
CA LYS A 148 -9.86 -1.30 9.06
C LYS A 148 -9.29 -1.64 7.70
N CYS A 149 -8.38 -0.83 7.16
CA CYS A 149 -7.71 -1.05 5.88
C CYS A 149 -6.21 -1.29 6.03
N VAL A 150 -5.72 -1.62 7.22
CA VAL A 150 -4.32 -2.02 7.45
C VAL A 150 -4.02 -3.33 6.71
N PHE A 151 -2.79 -3.47 6.23
CA PHE A 151 -2.32 -4.67 5.56
C PHE A 151 -0.89 -5.01 6.00
N GLU A 152 -0.50 -6.25 5.75
CA GLU A 152 0.82 -6.80 6.06
C GLU A 152 1.56 -7.12 4.76
N TYR A 153 2.88 -7.05 4.79
CA TYR A 153 3.77 -7.40 3.68
C TYR A 153 5.11 -7.91 4.20
N SER A 154 5.82 -8.70 3.40
CA SER A 154 7.14 -9.25 3.79
C SER A 154 8.29 -8.30 3.46
N SER A 155 8.17 -7.59 2.33
CA SER A 155 9.20 -6.70 1.81
C SER A 155 8.65 -5.78 0.73
N LEU A 156 9.39 -4.71 0.44
CA LEU A 156 9.14 -3.84 -0.70
C LEU A 156 10.16 -4.14 -1.81
N SER A 157 9.70 -4.49 -3.01
CA SER A 157 10.60 -4.60 -4.18
C SER A 157 11.07 -3.21 -4.64
N ALA A 158 12.03 -3.19 -5.57
CA ALA A 158 12.41 -1.98 -6.27
C ALA A 158 11.17 -1.32 -6.89
N ALA A 159 11.03 0.00 -6.68
CA ALA A 159 9.96 0.76 -7.28
C ALA A 159 9.98 0.60 -8.81
N PRO A 160 8.82 0.59 -9.47
CA PRO A 160 8.79 0.53 -10.92
C PRO A 160 9.64 1.63 -11.54
N SER A 161 10.43 1.28 -12.56
CA SER A 161 11.10 2.28 -13.40
C SER A 161 10.02 3.10 -14.10
N LYS A 162 10.03 4.43 -13.93
CA LYS A 162 9.24 5.33 -14.78
C LYS A 162 9.60 4.99 -16.25
N LYS A 163 8.61 4.60 -17.04
CA LYS A 163 8.78 4.41 -18.48
C LYS A 163 8.68 5.74 -19.19
#